data_AF-A0A353R281-F1
#
_entry.id   AF-A0A353R281-F1
#
_cell.length_a   1.000
_cell.length_b   1.000
_cell.length_c   1.000
_cell.angle_alpha   90.00
_cell.angle_beta   90.00
_cell.angle_gamma   90.00
#
_symmetry.space_group_name_H-M   'P 1'
#
loop_
_entity.id
_entity.type
_entity.pdbx_description
1 polymer ?
#
loop_
_entity_poly.entity_id
_entity_poly.type
_entity_poly.pdbx_seq_one_letter_code
_entity_poly.pdbx_strand_id
1 'polypeptide(L)'
;IICASTGNTSASAAAYAARAGLTAFVLIPEGKIALGKLAQAMAHGAVVLQIQGNFDDGMRLVREVAAEAPITIVNSINPFRLQGQKTAAFEIVEALGRAPDYHCLPVGNAGNITAYWIGYSELATAGGETTTIGRSHRAGQGP
;
A
#
# COMPACT_ATOMS: atom_id res chain seq x y z
N ILE A 1 -2.88 -12.48 8.21
CA ILE A 1 -2.47 -11.06 8.06
C ILE A 1 -3.64 -10.13 8.39
N ILE A 2 -3.36 -8.89 8.78
CA ILE A 2 -4.40 -7.91 9.10
C ILE A 2 -4.13 -6.58 8.39
N CYS A 3 -5.20 -5.95 7.93
CA CYS A 3 -5.15 -4.60 7.41
C CYS A 3 -6.33 -3.75 7.91
N ALA A 4 -6.10 -2.46 8.02
CA ALA A 4 -7.13 -1.48 8.34
C ALA A 4 -7.30 -0.56 7.12
N SER A 5 -8.22 -0.94 6.23
CA SER A 5 -8.54 -0.24 5.00
C SER A 5 -9.88 -0.75 4.46
N THR A 6 -10.61 0.13 3.78
CA THR A 6 -11.92 -0.17 3.18
C THR A 6 -11.85 -0.22 1.65
N GLY A 7 -10.65 -0.23 1.06
CA GLY A 7 -10.49 -0.15 -0.39
C GLY A 7 -9.39 -1.06 -0.92
N ASN A 8 -8.68 -0.59 -1.95
CA ASN A 8 -7.74 -1.42 -2.72
C ASN A 8 -6.69 -2.15 -1.87
N THR A 9 -6.25 -1.57 -0.74
CA THR A 9 -5.30 -2.24 0.15
C THR A 9 -5.89 -3.49 0.79
N SER A 10 -7.14 -3.47 1.27
CA SER A 10 -7.77 -4.65 1.85
C SER A 10 -8.17 -5.68 0.80
N ALA A 11 -8.64 -5.23 -0.36
CA ALA A 11 -8.91 -6.12 -1.49
C ALA A 11 -7.65 -6.89 -1.93
N SER A 12 -6.54 -6.17 -2.14
CA SER A 12 -5.25 -6.79 -2.52
C SER A 12 -4.73 -7.73 -1.42
N ALA A 13 -4.73 -7.28 -0.16
CA ALA A 13 -4.28 -8.09 0.96
C ALA A 13 -5.10 -9.40 1.08
N ALA A 14 -6.42 -9.32 0.94
CA ALA A 14 -7.30 -10.48 0.98
C ALA A 14 -7.01 -11.45 -0.18
N ALA A 15 -6.87 -10.95 -1.40
CA ALA A 15 -6.58 -11.78 -2.57
C ALA A 15 -5.25 -12.54 -2.42
N TYR A 16 -4.18 -11.85 -2.01
CA TYR A 16 -2.86 -12.47 -1.80
C TYR A 16 -2.83 -13.40 -0.59
N ALA A 17 -3.58 -13.09 0.49
CA ALA A 17 -3.71 -13.98 1.63
C ALA A 17 -4.42 -15.29 1.25
N ALA A 18 -5.54 -15.21 0.54
CA ALA A 18 -6.26 -16.38 0.03
C ALA A 18 -5.37 -17.25 -0.85
N ARG A 19 -4.59 -16.62 -1.75
CA ARG A 19 -3.61 -17.34 -2.60
C ARG A 19 -2.52 -18.04 -1.78
N ALA A 20 -2.10 -17.45 -0.66
CA ALA A 20 -1.07 -18.00 0.22
C ALA A 20 -1.61 -18.98 1.28
N GLY A 21 -2.93 -19.24 1.32
CA GLY A 21 -3.55 -20.07 2.37
C GLY A 21 -3.55 -19.40 3.75
N LEU A 22 -3.49 -18.07 3.80
CA LEU A 22 -3.50 -17.27 5.02
C LEU A 22 -4.86 -16.62 5.25
N THR A 23 -5.26 -16.50 6.51
CA THR A 23 -6.44 -15.70 6.87
C THR A 23 -6.14 -14.20 6.74
N ALA A 24 -7.00 -13.47 6.05
CA ALA A 24 -6.98 -12.01 6.01
C ALA A 24 -8.05 -11.42 6.93
N PHE A 25 -7.64 -10.53 7.83
CA PHE A 25 -8.53 -9.74 8.66
C PHE A 25 -8.60 -8.30 8.13
N VAL A 26 -9.81 -7.77 8.01
CA VAL A 26 -10.07 -6.39 7.60
C VAL A 26 -10.73 -5.65 8.75
N LEU A 27 -9.95 -4.77 9.37
CA LEU A 27 -10.34 -4.02 10.56
C LEU A 27 -10.99 -2.71 10.17
N ILE A 28 -12.19 -2.45 10.68
CA ILE A 28 -12.96 -1.26 10.34
C ILE A 28 -13.75 -0.70 11.54
N PRO A 29 -13.92 0.63 11.65
CA PRO A 29 -14.79 1.21 12.66
C PRO A 29 -16.27 0.93 12.34
N GLU A 30 -17.06 0.63 13.38
CA GLU A 30 -18.50 0.37 13.30
C GLU A 30 -19.27 1.56 12.68
N GLY A 31 -20.32 1.26 11.92
CA GLY A 31 -21.28 2.25 11.40
C GLY A 31 -20.76 3.17 10.29
N LYS A 32 -19.50 3.05 9.86
CA LYS A 32 -18.87 4.02 8.95
C LYS A 32 -18.70 3.58 7.49
N ILE A 33 -19.16 2.39 7.07
CA ILE A 33 -18.76 1.82 5.77
C ILE A 33 -19.89 1.18 4.97
N ALA A 34 -19.98 1.58 3.70
CA ALA A 34 -20.81 0.94 2.70
C ALA A 34 -20.25 -0.44 2.32
N LEU A 35 -21.11 -1.46 2.36
CA LEU A 35 -20.76 -2.87 2.06
C LEU A 35 -20.03 -3.02 0.71
N GLY A 36 -20.43 -2.23 -0.31
CA GLY A 36 -19.82 -2.27 -1.65
C GLY A 36 -18.32 -1.99 -1.66
N LYS A 37 -17.81 -1.22 -0.69
CA LYS A 37 -16.36 -0.95 -0.56
C LYS A 37 -15.57 -2.19 -0.10
N LEU A 38 -16.21 -3.11 0.62
CA LEU A 38 -15.61 -4.32 1.16
C LEU A 38 -15.85 -5.55 0.29
N ALA A 39 -16.72 -5.44 -0.73
CA ALA A 39 -17.17 -6.56 -1.54
C ALA A 39 -16.00 -7.39 -2.11
N GLN A 40 -14.95 -6.75 -2.62
CA GLN A 40 -13.77 -7.46 -3.14
C GLN A 40 -13.01 -8.23 -2.06
N ALA A 41 -12.79 -7.63 -0.90
CA ALA A 41 -12.09 -8.29 0.20
C ALA A 41 -12.89 -9.50 0.70
N MET A 42 -14.20 -9.34 0.87
CA MET A 42 -15.11 -10.42 1.28
C MET A 42 -15.19 -11.54 0.23
N ALA A 43 -15.21 -11.20 -1.06
CA ALA A 43 -15.17 -12.19 -2.15
C ALA A 43 -13.90 -13.05 -2.13
N HIS A 44 -12.80 -12.51 -1.61
CA HIS A 44 -11.55 -13.24 -1.37
C HIS A 44 -11.48 -13.90 0.03
N GLY A 45 -12.59 -13.97 0.76
CA GLY A 45 -12.67 -14.66 2.05
C GLY A 45 -12.10 -13.89 3.24
N ALA A 46 -11.97 -12.57 3.14
CA ALA A 46 -11.54 -11.76 4.27
C ALA A 46 -12.56 -11.78 5.42
N VAL A 47 -12.06 -11.92 6.64
CA VAL A 47 -12.85 -11.77 7.88
C VAL A 47 -12.90 -10.29 8.25
N VAL A 48 -14.09 -9.70 8.19
CA VAL A 48 -14.29 -8.29 8.53
C VAL A 48 -14.53 -8.16 10.03
N LEU A 49 -13.67 -7.39 10.70
CA LEU A 49 -13.75 -7.10 12.13
C LEU A 49 -14.21 -5.65 12.30
N GLN A 50 -15.42 -5.48 12.84
CA GLN A 50 -15.97 -4.17 13.18
C GLN A 50 -15.63 -3.83 14.63
N ILE A 51 -15.13 -2.62 14.86
CA ILE A 51 -14.72 -2.16 16.18
C ILE A 51 -15.57 -0.97 16.60
N GLN A 52 -16.00 -0.99 17.85
CA GLN A 52 -16.63 0.16 18.48
C GLN A 52 -15.54 1.15 18.88
N GLY A 53 -15.31 2.18 18.06
CA GLY A 53 -14.24 3.14 18.28
C GLY A 53 -13.70 3.76 16.99
N ASN A 54 -12.53 4.38 17.09
CA ASN A 54 -11.82 4.95 15.95
C ASN A 54 -10.71 4.01 15.43
N PHE A 55 -9.97 4.45 14.41
CA PHE A 55 -8.91 3.66 13.80
C PHE A 55 -7.77 3.34 14.79
N ASP A 56 -7.42 4.28 15.66
CA ASP A 56 -6.33 4.13 16.63
C ASP A 56 -6.69 3.11 17.71
N ASP A 57 -7.94 3.10 18.16
CA ASP A 57 -8.46 2.07 19.07
C ASP A 57 -8.30 0.68 18.45
N GLY A 58 -8.60 0.57 17.16
CA GLY A 58 -8.41 -0.65 16.41
C GLY A 58 -6.96 -1.08 16.29
N MET A 59 -6.06 -0.13 15.97
CA MET A 59 -4.63 -0.44 15.89
C MET A 59 -4.04 -0.82 17.23
N ARG A 60 -4.52 -0.25 18.34
CA ARG A 60 -4.14 -0.68 19.69
C ARG A 60 -4.54 -2.14 19.94
N LEU A 61 -5.80 -2.50 19.69
CA LEU A 61 -6.30 -3.88 19.81
C LEU A 61 -5.51 -4.85 18.93
N VAL A 62 -5.22 -4.48 17.68
CA VAL A 62 -4.44 -5.33 16.77
C VAL A 62 -3.02 -5.56 17.29
N ARG A 63 -2.38 -4.55 17.88
CA ARG A 63 -1.06 -4.70 18.49
C ARG A 63 -1.09 -5.60 19.73
N GLU A 64 -2.12 -5.48 20.55
CA GLU A 64 -2.32 -6.35 21.72
C GLU A 64 -2.48 -7.81 21.28
N VAL A 65 -3.34 -8.09 20.31
CA VAL A 65 -3.53 -9.46 19.79
C VAL A 65 -2.29 -9.99 19.06
N ALA A 66 -1.55 -9.12 18.35
CA ALA A 66 -0.32 -9.52 17.68
C ALA A 66 0.81 -9.93 18.65
N ALA A 67 0.70 -9.61 19.95
CA ALA A 67 1.63 -10.11 20.97
C ALA A 67 1.38 -11.59 21.32
N GLU A 68 0.15 -12.08 21.13
CA GLU A 68 -0.28 -13.43 21.53
C GLU A 68 -0.52 -14.35 20.32
N ALA A 69 -0.65 -13.78 19.11
CA ALA A 69 -0.89 -14.50 17.88
C ALA A 69 0.06 -14.04 16.75
N PRO A 70 0.44 -14.92 15.82
CA PRO A 70 1.34 -14.59 14.70
C PRO A 70 0.62 -13.73 13.63
N ILE A 71 0.36 -12.46 13.96
CA ILE A 71 -0.35 -11.53 13.09
C ILE A 71 0.62 -10.52 12.48
N THR A 72 0.66 -10.47 11.16
CA THR A 72 1.40 -9.44 10.41
C THR A 72 0.47 -8.32 9.95
N ILE A 73 0.84 -7.07 10.27
CA ILE A 73 0.16 -5.86 9.79
C ILE A 73 0.68 -5.50 8.39
N VAL A 74 -0.23 -5.34 7.42
CA VAL A 74 0.13 -5.08 6.00
C VAL A 74 -0.35 -3.70 5.50
N ASN A 75 -0.55 -2.75 6.41
CA ASN A 75 -0.84 -1.35 6.08
C ASN A 75 0.40 -0.62 5.51
N SER A 76 0.28 0.68 5.27
CA SER A 76 1.34 1.53 4.70
C SER A 76 2.66 1.51 5.48
N ILE A 77 2.64 1.15 6.76
CA ILE A 77 3.83 1.03 7.61
C ILE A 77 4.74 -0.14 7.20
N ASN A 78 4.23 -1.09 6.42
CA ASN A 78 4.98 -2.28 6.03
C ASN A 78 5.98 -1.93 4.91
N PRO A 79 7.31 -1.99 5.17
CA PRO A 79 8.32 -1.53 4.21
C PRO A 79 8.37 -2.39 2.95
N PHE A 80 7.94 -3.66 3.01
CA PHE A 80 7.91 -4.56 1.86
C PHE A 80 6.94 -4.09 0.77
N ARG A 81 5.93 -3.30 1.13
CA ARG A 81 5.02 -2.71 0.14
C ARG A 81 5.75 -1.76 -0.81
N LEU A 82 6.64 -0.92 -0.28
CA LEU A 82 7.42 0.01 -1.09
C LEU A 82 8.39 -0.74 -2.01
N GLN A 83 8.95 -1.85 -1.53
CA GLN A 83 9.84 -2.71 -2.32
C GLN A 83 9.11 -3.38 -3.50
N GLY A 84 7.86 -3.80 -3.31
CA GLY A 84 7.02 -4.26 -4.41
C GLY A 84 6.66 -3.10 -5.35
N GLN A 85 6.21 -1.97 -4.80
CA GLN A 85 5.73 -0.83 -5.59
C GLN A 85 6.81 -0.15 -6.44
N LYS A 86 8.08 -0.12 -5.99
CA LYS A 86 9.17 0.51 -6.75
C LYS A 86 9.44 -0.17 -8.08
N THR A 87 9.08 -1.45 -8.21
CA THR A 87 9.27 -2.22 -9.45
C THR A 87 8.55 -1.61 -10.63
N ALA A 88 7.42 -0.93 -10.40
CA ALA A 88 6.72 -0.21 -11.45
C ALA A 88 7.55 0.95 -12.05
N ALA A 89 8.50 1.53 -11.32
CA ALA A 89 9.46 2.48 -11.89
C ALA A 89 10.46 1.78 -12.81
N PHE A 90 10.88 0.56 -12.46
CA PHE A 90 11.76 -0.26 -13.30
C PHE A 90 11.08 -0.63 -14.61
N GLU A 91 9.83 -1.10 -14.55
CA GLU A 91 9.03 -1.45 -15.73
C GLU A 91 8.83 -0.25 -16.66
N ILE A 92 8.66 0.97 -16.12
CA ILE A 92 8.58 2.19 -16.95
C ILE A 92 9.90 2.44 -17.69
N VAL A 93 11.04 2.32 -17.00
CA VAL A 93 12.35 2.53 -17.64
C VAL A 93 12.64 1.45 -18.67
N GLU A 94 12.31 0.19 -18.38
CA GLU A 94 12.43 -0.93 -19.31
C GLU A 94 11.60 -0.68 -20.58
N ALA A 95 10.34 -0.26 -20.42
CA ALA A 95 9.44 0.01 -21.55
C ALA A 95 9.86 1.23 -22.39
N LEU A 96 10.43 2.27 -21.77
CA LEU A 96 10.84 3.51 -22.45
C LEU A 96 12.31 3.52 -22.90
N GLY A 97 13.12 2.56 -22.42
CA GLY A 97 14.58 2.55 -22.56
C GLY A 97 15.31 3.65 -21.77
N ARG A 98 14.59 4.51 -21.03
CA ARG A 98 15.12 5.61 -20.21
C ARG A 98 14.13 6.04 -19.14
N ALA A 99 14.57 6.79 -18.13
CA ALA A 99 13.65 7.44 -17.22
C ALA A 99 12.90 8.60 -17.90
N PRO A 100 11.60 8.81 -17.58
CA PRO A 100 10.84 9.94 -18.09
C PRO A 100 11.29 11.25 -17.44
N ASP A 101 11.17 12.36 -18.16
CA ASP A 101 11.49 13.69 -17.64
C ASP A 101 10.55 14.11 -16.50
N TYR A 102 9.29 13.68 -16.61
CA TYR A 102 8.25 13.89 -15.59
C TYR A 102 7.42 12.62 -15.40
N HIS A 103 7.13 12.31 -14.14
CA HIS A 103 6.18 11.26 -13.78
C HIS A 103 5.05 11.88 -12.96
N CYS A 104 3.84 11.92 -13.53
CA CYS A 104 2.64 12.39 -12.85
C CYS A 104 1.92 11.22 -12.19
N LEU A 105 1.77 11.25 -10.86
CA LEU A 105 1.02 10.22 -10.13
C LEU A 105 0.08 10.82 -9.08
N PRO A 106 -1.09 10.20 -8.84
CA PRO A 106 -1.97 10.59 -7.75
C PRO A 106 -1.31 10.29 -6.39
N VAL A 107 -1.48 11.20 -5.44
CA VAL A 107 -0.93 11.09 -4.09
C VAL A 107 -2.05 10.97 -3.07
N GLY A 108 -2.19 9.77 -2.49
CA GLY A 108 -3.02 9.52 -1.30
C GLY A 108 -2.15 9.52 -0.04
N ASN A 109 -1.74 8.33 0.41
CA ASN A 109 -0.86 8.15 1.58
C ASN A 109 0.64 8.43 1.32
N ALA A 110 0.99 8.95 0.13
CA ALA A 110 2.37 9.17 -0.33
C ALA A 110 3.30 7.93 -0.38
N GLY A 111 2.78 6.71 -0.24
CA GLY A 111 3.57 5.48 -0.38
C GLY A 111 4.07 5.28 -1.81
N ASN A 112 3.17 5.42 -2.79
CA ASN A 112 3.52 5.22 -4.20
C ASN A 112 4.60 6.21 -4.67
N ILE A 113 4.46 7.52 -4.42
CA ILE A 113 5.47 8.51 -4.85
C ILE A 113 6.86 8.20 -4.26
N THR A 114 6.89 7.78 -3.01
CA THR A 114 8.11 7.33 -2.34
C THR A 114 8.70 6.10 -3.04
N ALA A 115 7.88 5.09 -3.34
CA ALA A 115 8.33 3.88 -4.01
C ALA A 115 8.88 4.14 -5.43
N TYR A 116 8.19 4.96 -6.24
CA TYR A 116 8.68 5.33 -7.56
C TYR A 116 10.00 6.10 -7.48
N TRP A 117 10.13 7.03 -6.52
CA TRP A 117 11.39 7.76 -6.30
C TRP A 117 12.54 6.82 -5.94
N ILE A 118 12.31 5.85 -5.05
CA ILE A 118 13.31 4.82 -4.71
C ILE A 118 13.72 4.06 -5.98
N GLY A 119 12.75 3.60 -6.78
CA GLY A 119 13.03 2.83 -7.99
C GLY A 119 13.86 3.62 -9.01
N TYR A 120 13.48 4.87 -9.31
CA TYR A 120 14.29 5.72 -10.21
C TYR A 120 15.69 6.00 -9.66
N SER A 121 15.83 6.22 -8.34
CA SER A 121 17.12 6.50 -7.70
C SER A 121 18.05 5.28 -7.71
N GLU A 122 17.52 4.08 -7.50
CA GLU A 122 18.29 2.83 -7.56
C GLU A 122 18.82 2.58 -8.98
N LEU A 123 17.99 2.79 -10.01
CA LEU A 123 18.43 2.66 -11.41
C LEU A 123 19.50 3.69 -11.78
N ALA A 124 19.36 4.94 -11.32
CA ALA A 124 20.35 5.98 -11.56
C ALA A 124 21.70 5.67 -10.89
N THR A 125 21.70 4.91 -9.79
CA THR A 125 22.92 4.51 -9.08
C THR A 125 23.55 3.26 -9.69
N ALA A 126 22.73 2.34 -10.21
CA ALA A 126 23.19 1.09 -10.83
C ALA A 126 23.70 1.28 -12.27
N GLY A 127 23.13 2.24 -13.00
CA GLY A 127 23.59 2.65 -14.32
C GLY A 127 24.65 3.75 -14.18
N GLY A 128 25.93 3.38 -14.19
CA GLY A 128 27.00 4.36 -14.38
C GLY A 128 26.72 5.16 -15.65
N GLU A 129 26.40 6.45 -15.47
CA GLU A 129 26.08 7.42 -16.52
C GLU A 129 24.90 7.05 -17.44
N THR A 130 23.67 7.34 -17.02
CA THR A 130 22.70 8.09 -17.86
C THR A 130 21.41 8.38 -17.08
N THR A 131 21.03 9.66 -17.06
CA THR A 131 19.65 10.22 -17.00
C THR A 131 19.45 11.23 -15.88
N THR A 132 19.13 12.46 -16.31
CA THR A 132 18.81 13.65 -15.53
C THR A 132 17.68 13.39 -14.54
N ILE A 133 17.88 13.80 -13.29
CA ILE A 133 16.97 13.61 -12.17
C ILE A 133 15.66 14.40 -12.40
N GLY A 134 14.57 13.70 -12.71
CA GLY A 134 13.23 14.28 -12.82
C GLY A 134 12.75 14.79 -11.46
N ARG A 135 12.53 16.11 -11.34
CA ARG A 135 12.01 16.74 -10.11
C ARG A 135 10.55 16.33 -9.91
N SER A 136 10.24 15.51 -8.90
CA SER A 136 8.85 15.28 -8.49
C SER A 136 8.29 16.55 -7.83
N HIS A 137 7.34 17.22 -8.48
CA HIS A 137 6.65 18.38 -7.92
C HIS A 137 5.52 17.90 -7.00
N ARG A 138 5.54 18.26 -5.71
CA ARG A 138 4.34 18.15 -4.86
C ARG A 138 3.38 19.26 -5.28
N ALA A 139 2.22 18.90 -5.81
CA ALA A 139 1.12 19.84 -5.94
C ALA A 139 0.61 20.20 -4.54
N GLY A 140 1.06 21.35 -4.02
CA GLY A 140 0.52 21.96 -2.82
C GLY A 140 -0.92 22.40 -3.07
N GLN A 141 -1.78 22.13 -2.09
CA GLN A 141 -3.11 22.72 -1.94
C GLN A 141 -3.01 24.24 -1.95
N GLY A 142 -3.97 24.91 -2.56
CA GLY A 142 -4.23 26.32 -2.34
C GLY A 142 -5.74 26.56 -2.29
N PRO A 143 -6.19 27.81 -2.06
CA PRO A 143 -5.49 28.94 -1.43
C PRO A 143 -5.61 28.95 0.11
#